data_AF-A0A453IMD4-F1
#
_entry.id   AF-A0A453IMD4-F1
#
_cell.length_a   1.000
_cell.length_b   1.000
_cell.length_c   1.000
_cell.angle_alpha   90.00
_cell.angle_beta   90.00
_cell.angle_gamma   90.00
#
_symmetry.space_group_name_H-M   'P 1'
#
loop_
_entity.id
_entity.type
_entity.pdbx_description
1 polymer ?
#
loop_
_entity_poly.entity_id
_entity_poly.type
_entity_poly.pdbx_seq_one_letter_code
_entity_poly.pdbx_strand_id
1 'polypeptide(L)'
;GKAEFLNPGGSVKDRVAVKIIEEALKSGDLVCGGVVTEGSAGSTAISLATVAPAYGCRCHVVIPDDAAVEKSQIIEALGATVERVRPVSITHRDHFVNIARRRALEANIASAQREPNHIQTNGSAYVDTKTLNSKQTNGSAHASSEVPDNGKCYPNSDSKGGFFADQFENMANYRAHYEWTGPEIWKQTKGTVHAFVAAAGTGGTIAGVSRYLKVCMLIIVFLLYMFSSWVN
;
A
#
# COMPACT_ATOMS: atom_id res chain seq x y z
N GLY A 1 1.00 13.03 -22.55
CA GLY A 1 1.60 12.05 -21.63
C GLY A 1 0.85 12.07 -20.31
N LYS A 2 0.99 11.05 -19.47
CA LYS A 2 0.38 10.96 -18.13
C LYS A 2 1.45 11.29 -17.08
N ALA A 3 1.22 12.33 -16.28
CA ALA A 3 2.22 12.89 -15.36
C ALA A 3 2.27 12.15 -14.01
N GLU A 4 2.66 10.87 -14.02
CA GLU A 4 2.73 10.04 -12.82
C GLU A 4 3.83 10.46 -11.81
N PHE A 5 4.72 11.37 -12.19
CA PHE A 5 5.71 11.98 -11.29
C PHE A 5 5.08 12.99 -10.31
N LEU A 6 3.82 13.38 -10.52
CA LEU A 6 3.07 14.24 -9.60
C LEU A 6 2.41 13.47 -8.46
N ASN A 7 2.52 12.14 -8.42
CA ASN A 7 2.12 11.38 -7.24
C ASN A 7 3.05 11.71 -6.05
N PRO A 8 2.61 11.58 -4.78
CA PRO A 8 3.36 12.05 -3.61
C PRO A 8 4.76 11.45 -3.41
N GLY A 9 4.93 10.17 -3.71
CA GLY A 9 6.22 9.46 -3.75
C GLY A 9 6.98 9.64 -5.07
N GLY A 10 6.48 10.51 -5.96
CA GLY A 10 7.16 10.97 -7.17
C GLY A 10 7.12 10.00 -8.34
N SER A 11 6.28 8.96 -8.31
CA SER A 11 6.26 7.97 -9.38
C SER A 11 4.95 7.21 -9.56
N VAL A 12 4.87 6.47 -10.67
CA VAL A 12 3.77 5.54 -10.98
C VAL A 12 3.63 4.40 -9.95
N LYS A 13 4.69 4.10 -9.18
CA LYS A 13 4.68 3.01 -8.19
C LYS A 13 3.84 3.33 -6.96
N ASP A 14 3.49 4.60 -6.74
CA ASP A 14 2.59 4.99 -5.64
C ASP A 14 1.24 4.30 -5.74
N ARG A 15 0.70 4.19 -6.97
CA ARG A 15 -0.55 3.46 -7.24
C ARG A 15 -0.43 2.00 -6.84
N VAL A 16 0.69 1.37 -7.17
CA VAL A 16 0.96 -0.04 -6.88
C VAL A 16 1.12 -0.24 -5.37
N ALA A 17 1.88 0.63 -4.69
CA ALA A 17 2.08 0.58 -3.25
C ALA A 17 0.76 0.70 -2.48
N VAL A 18 -0.08 1.68 -2.84
CA VAL A 18 -1.42 1.84 -2.25
C VAL A 18 -2.24 0.57 -2.46
N LYS A 19 -2.34 0.07 -3.69
CA LYS A 19 -3.16 -1.11 -4.00
C LYS A 19 -2.70 -2.36 -3.26
N ILE A 20 -1.38 -2.58 -3.19
CA ILE A 20 -0.79 -3.71 -2.45
C ILE A 20 -1.18 -3.65 -0.98
N ILE A 21 -0.98 -2.49 -0.34
CA ILE A 21 -1.21 -2.32 1.10
C ILE A 21 -2.70 -2.43 1.43
N GLU A 22 -3.57 -1.79 0.65
CA GLU A 22 -5.03 -1.87 0.84
C GLU A 22 -5.55 -3.29 0.72
N GLU A 23 -5.10 -4.04 -0.30
CA GLU A 23 -5.54 -5.41 -0.48
C GLU A 23 -5.02 -6.34 0.62
N ALA A 24 -3.77 -6.17 1.06
CA ALA A 24 -3.19 -6.97 2.14
C ALA A 24 -3.87 -6.68 3.49
N LEU A 25 -4.21 -5.42 3.78
CA LEU A 25 -4.98 -5.05 4.97
C LEU A 25 -6.40 -5.62 4.90
N LYS A 26 -7.02 -5.61 3.72
CA LYS A 26 -8.38 -6.13 3.51
C LYS A 26 -8.45 -7.65 3.60
N SER A 27 -7.42 -8.37 3.13
CA SER A 27 -7.35 -9.84 3.25
C SER A 27 -6.96 -10.30 4.66
N GLY A 28 -6.30 -9.43 5.43
CA GLY A 28 -5.73 -9.77 6.74
C GLY A 28 -4.30 -10.33 6.65
N ASP A 29 -3.70 -10.41 5.45
CA ASP A 29 -2.30 -10.80 5.27
C ASP A 29 -1.33 -9.75 5.85
N LEU A 30 -1.81 -8.51 5.97
CA LEU A 30 -1.18 -7.44 6.70
C LEU A 30 -2.17 -6.91 7.73
N VAL A 31 -1.67 -6.54 8.91
CA VAL A 31 -2.45 -5.87 9.94
C VAL A 31 -1.77 -4.56 10.33
N CYS A 32 -2.52 -3.63 10.92
CA CYS A 32 -1.91 -2.40 11.43
C CYS A 32 -0.79 -2.70 12.43
N GLY A 33 0.31 -1.95 12.36
CA GLY A 33 1.56 -2.20 13.10
C GLY A 33 2.45 -3.30 12.49
N GLY A 34 1.93 -4.05 11.51
CA GLY A 34 2.68 -5.02 10.71
C GLY A 34 3.77 -4.34 9.87
N VAL A 35 4.72 -5.13 9.37
CA VAL A 35 5.79 -4.64 8.48
C VAL A 35 5.57 -5.08 7.05
N VAL A 36 5.58 -4.13 6.12
CA VAL A 36 5.66 -4.41 4.69
C VAL A 36 7.13 -4.49 4.30
N THR A 37 7.51 -5.59 3.66
CA THR A 37 8.88 -5.85 3.21
C THR A 37 8.94 -5.87 1.68
N GLU A 38 10.02 -5.34 1.10
CA GLU A 38 10.25 -5.36 -0.34
C GLU A 38 11.75 -5.38 -0.65
N GLY A 39 12.14 -6.11 -1.69
CA GLY A 39 13.48 -6.03 -2.24
C GLY A 39 13.51 -5.06 -3.42
N SER A 40 13.94 -3.82 -3.22
CA SER A 40 14.01 -2.83 -4.32
C SER A 40 14.96 -1.68 -4.02
N ALA A 41 15.69 -1.24 -5.04
CA ALA A 41 16.55 -0.04 -5.03
C ALA A 41 15.91 1.16 -5.77
N GLY A 42 14.61 1.09 -6.07
CA GLY A 42 13.95 1.97 -7.02
C GLY A 42 12.68 2.62 -6.49
N SER A 43 11.85 3.09 -7.42
CA SER A 43 10.60 3.79 -7.09
C SER A 43 9.65 2.99 -6.22
N THR A 44 9.61 1.66 -6.33
CA THR A 44 8.76 0.83 -5.49
C THR A 44 9.12 0.94 -4.00
N ALA A 45 10.42 0.97 -3.67
CA ALA A 45 10.86 1.16 -2.29
C ALA A 45 10.45 2.54 -1.74
N ILE A 46 10.65 3.60 -2.53
CA ILE A 46 10.26 4.97 -2.17
C ILE A 46 8.73 5.06 -1.97
N SER A 47 7.96 4.48 -2.88
CA SER A 47 6.50 4.46 -2.80
C SER A 47 5.99 3.68 -1.59
N LEU A 48 6.55 2.51 -1.29
CA LEU A 48 6.17 1.74 -0.09
C LEU A 48 6.59 2.45 1.20
N ALA A 49 7.77 3.07 1.23
CA ALA A 49 8.23 3.87 2.36
C ALA A 49 7.32 5.08 2.61
N THR A 50 6.81 5.70 1.55
CA THR A 50 5.86 6.82 1.64
C THR A 50 4.48 6.35 2.11
N VAL A 51 3.98 5.23 1.57
CA VAL A 51 2.59 4.80 1.74
C VAL A 51 2.38 4.00 3.02
N ALA A 52 3.25 3.05 3.37
CA ALA A 52 3.02 2.14 4.51
C ALA A 52 2.78 2.89 5.84
N PRO A 53 3.57 3.92 6.21
CA PRO A 53 3.32 4.68 7.45
C PRO A 53 1.95 5.36 7.46
N ALA A 54 1.46 5.84 6.31
CA ALA A 54 0.14 6.47 6.21
C ALA A 54 -1.02 5.50 6.49
N TYR A 55 -0.79 4.20 6.31
CA TYR A 55 -1.72 3.11 6.65
C TYR A 55 -1.41 2.46 8.02
N GLY A 56 -0.58 3.09 8.86
CA GLY A 56 -0.21 2.55 10.18
C GLY A 56 0.70 1.32 10.13
N CYS A 57 1.36 1.08 8.99
CA CYS A 57 2.27 -0.04 8.79
C CYS A 57 3.72 0.43 8.79
N ARG A 58 4.63 -0.45 9.21
CA ARG A 58 6.09 -0.23 9.08
C ARG A 58 6.54 -0.64 7.68
N CYS A 59 7.66 -0.09 7.23
CA CYS A 59 8.28 -0.48 5.96
C CYS A 59 9.73 -0.94 6.19
N HIS A 60 10.11 -2.05 5.57
CA HIS A 60 11.47 -2.60 5.58
C HIS A 60 11.90 -2.94 4.16
N VAL A 61 12.94 -2.26 3.68
CA VAL A 61 13.42 -2.39 2.30
C VAL A 61 14.79 -3.06 2.31
N VAL A 62 14.96 -4.07 1.48
CA VAL A 62 16.27 -4.68 1.24
C VAL A 62 16.82 -4.18 -0.10
N ILE A 63 18.04 -3.66 -0.08
CA ILE A 63 18.70 -3.02 -1.23
C ILE A 63 20.11 -3.60 -1.45
N PRO A 64 20.58 -3.77 -2.70
CA PRO A 64 21.98 -4.07 -2.98
C PRO A 64 22.93 -3.00 -2.40
N ASP A 65 24.06 -3.41 -1.81
CA ASP A 65 25.02 -2.50 -1.18
C ASP A 65 25.85 -1.68 -2.18
N ASP A 66 25.87 -2.05 -3.47
CA ASP A 66 26.46 -1.28 -4.56
C ASP A 66 25.53 -0.19 -5.12
N ALA A 67 24.29 -0.12 -4.65
CA ALA A 67 23.38 0.96 -5.01
C ALA A 67 23.83 2.30 -4.41
N ALA A 68 23.52 3.39 -5.12
CA ALA A 68 23.78 4.76 -4.68
C ALA A 68 23.22 5.01 -3.26
N VAL A 69 24.04 5.62 -2.40
CA VAL A 69 23.73 5.81 -0.97
C VAL A 69 22.52 6.72 -0.77
N GLU A 70 22.35 7.69 -1.67
CA GLU A 70 21.22 8.63 -1.71
C GLU A 70 19.87 7.90 -1.76
N LYS A 71 19.83 6.70 -2.35
CA LYS A 71 18.60 5.88 -2.38
C LYS A 71 18.22 5.40 -0.99
N SER A 72 19.18 4.88 -0.23
CA SER A 72 18.96 4.46 1.17
C SER A 72 18.53 5.65 2.01
N GLN A 73 19.23 6.79 1.89
CA GLN A 73 18.92 8.00 2.65
C GLN A 73 17.50 8.51 2.40
N ILE A 74 17.03 8.52 1.15
CA ILE A 74 15.66 8.94 0.81
C ILE A 74 14.64 7.96 1.41
N ILE A 75 14.88 6.65 1.30
CA ILE A 75 13.97 5.63 1.84
C ILE A 75 13.89 5.72 3.37
N GLU A 76 15.02 5.92 4.05
CA GLU A 76 15.10 6.10 5.50
C GLU A 76 14.44 7.40 5.96
N ALA A 77 14.64 8.50 5.23
CA ALA A 77 13.99 9.79 5.52
C ALA A 77 12.45 9.72 5.41
N LEU A 78 11.92 8.80 4.60
CA LEU A 78 10.50 8.51 4.48
C LEU A 78 9.96 7.59 5.59
N GLY A 79 10.82 7.16 6.54
CA GLY A 79 10.42 6.37 7.71
C GLY A 79 10.50 4.85 7.52
N ALA A 80 11.10 4.37 6.44
CA ALA A 80 11.39 2.95 6.26
C ALA A 80 12.74 2.56 6.86
N THR A 81 12.89 1.28 7.19
CA THR A 81 14.19 0.70 7.53
C THR A 81 14.84 0.12 6.28
N VAL A 82 16.16 0.26 6.14
CA VAL A 82 16.92 -0.24 4.98
C VAL A 82 17.96 -1.26 5.40
N GLU A 83 17.91 -2.45 4.78
CA GLU A 83 18.95 -3.48 4.88
C GLU A 83 19.76 -3.51 3.59
N ARG A 84 21.06 -3.18 3.67
CA ARG A 84 21.97 -3.25 2.54
C ARG A 84 22.64 -4.63 2.49
N VAL A 85 22.61 -5.27 1.33
CA VAL A 85 23.10 -6.65 1.15
C VAL A 85 23.98 -6.77 -0.09
N ARG A 86 24.94 -7.71 -0.06
CA ARG A 86 25.84 -7.92 -1.19
C ARG A 86 25.07 -8.32 -2.46
N PRO A 87 25.34 -7.69 -3.61
CA PRO A 87 24.80 -8.08 -4.90
C PRO A 87 25.19 -9.51 -5.25
N VAL A 88 24.19 -10.29 -5.66
CA VAL A 88 24.33 -11.68 -6.12
C VAL A 88 23.39 -11.92 -7.29
N SER A 89 23.55 -13.03 -8.00
CA SER A 89 22.65 -13.39 -9.11
C SER A 89 21.21 -13.57 -8.64
N ILE A 90 20.25 -13.38 -9.55
CA ILE A 90 18.81 -13.52 -9.26
C ILE A 90 18.43 -14.92 -8.75
N THR A 91 19.16 -15.94 -9.15
CA THR A 91 18.97 -17.34 -8.72
C THR A 91 19.58 -17.62 -7.34
N HIS A 92 20.41 -16.73 -6.81
CA HIS A 92 21.08 -16.94 -5.53
C HIS A 92 20.09 -16.74 -4.37
N ARG A 93 20.19 -17.58 -3.35
CA ARG A 93 19.32 -17.52 -2.15
C ARG A 93 19.39 -16.19 -1.40
N ASP A 94 20.56 -15.55 -1.48
CA ASP A 94 20.85 -14.27 -0.81
C ASP A 94 20.61 -13.07 -1.74
N HIS A 95 19.92 -13.26 -2.87
CA HIS A 95 19.42 -12.14 -3.66
C HIS A 95 18.50 -11.26 -2.80
N PHE A 96 18.64 -9.95 -2.88
CA PHE A 96 17.95 -8.98 -2.00
C PHE A 96 16.42 -9.17 -1.96
N VAL A 97 15.80 -9.56 -3.08
CA VAL A 97 14.36 -9.92 -3.14
C VAL A 97 14.03 -11.14 -2.25
N ASN A 98 14.88 -12.16 -2.28
CA ASN A 98 14.71 -13.36 -1.46
C ASN A 98 14.98 -13.08 0.02
N ILE A 99 15.90 -12.17 0.33
CA ILE A 99 16.13 -11.69 1.70
C ILE A 99 14.89 -10.94 2.20
N ALA A 100 14.33 -10.00 1.43
CA ALA A 100 13.10 -9.30 1.81
C ALA A 100 11.95 -10.27 2.11
N ARG A 101 11.74 -11.29 1.26
CA ARG A 101 10.75 -12.34 1.51
C ARG A 101 10.99 -13.07 2.84
N ARG A 102 12.25 -13.40 3.16
CA ARG A 102 12.60 -14.01 4.45
C ARG A 102 12.30 -13.10 5.64
N ARG A 103 12.55 -11.78 5.52
CA ARG A 103 12.23 -10.81 6.59
C ARG A 103 10.74 -10.76 6.92
N ALA A 104 9.86 -10.87 5.92
CA ALA A 104 8.42 -11.01 6.17
C ALA A 104 8.10 -12.28 7.00
N LEU A 105 8.67 -13.42 6.61
CA LEU A 105 8.46 -14.69 7.29
C LEU A 105 8.99 -14.65 8.73
N GLU A 106 10.18 -14.11 8.94
CA GLU A 106 10.79 -13.94 10.26
C GLU A 106 9.91 -13.05 11.16
N ALA A 107 9.36 -11.96 10.61
CA ALA A 107 8.43 -11.09 11.33
C ALA A 107 7.14 -11.84 11.72
N ASN A 108 6.62 -12.73 10.87
CA ASN A 108 5.47 -13.58 11.19
C ASN A 108 5.78 -14.57 12.31
N ILE A 109 6.91 -15.25 12.24
CA ILE A 109 7.37 -16.18 13.30
C ILE A 109 7.52 -15.44 14.62
N ALA A 110 8.17 -14.28 14.61
CA ALA A 110 8.37 -13.47 15.81
C ALA A 110 7.05 -12.89 16.38
N SER A 111 6.04 -12.67 15.53
CA SER A 111 4.70 -12.26 15.98
C SER A 111 3.97 -13.42 16.65
N ALA A 112 4.03 -14.62 16.07
CA ALA A 112 3.35 -15.81 16.60
C ALA A 112 3.90 -16.25 17.96
N GLN A 113 5.21 -16.07 18.21
CA GLN A 113 5.84 -16.39 19.49
C GLN A 113 5.47 -15.43 20.65
N ARG A 114 4.74 -14.33 20.38
CA ARG A 114 4.44 -13.29 21.36
C ARG A 114 3.00 -13.25 21.91
N GLU A 115 2.06 -14.05 21.41
CA GLU A 115 0.70 -14.11 22.00
C GLU A 115 0.69 -14.87 23.35
N PRO A 116 -0.13 -14.47 24.35
CA PRO A 116 0.38 -13.74 25.52
C PRO A 116 0.56 -14.53 26.82
N ASN A 117 1.55 -14.11 27.63
CA ASN A 117 1.55 -14.30 29.08
C ASN A 117 0.34 -13.57 29.72
N HIS A 118 -0.49 -14.36 30.39
CA HIS A 118 -1.57 -14.08 31.35
C HIS A 118 -1.95 -12.61 31.66
N ILE A 119 -3.21 -12.28 31.41
CA ILE A 119 -3.91 -11.12 31.99
C ILE A 119 -3.92 -11.29 33.52
N GLN A 120 -3.18 -10.46 34.27
CA GLN A 120 -3.48 -10.27 35.69
C GLN A 120 -4.70 -9.35 35.80
N THR A 121 -5.85 -9.95 36.09
CA THR A 121 -7.06 -9.22 36.44
C THR A 121 -6.88 -8.60 37.82
N ASN A 122 -6.39 -7.37 37.88
CA ASN A 122 -6.56 -6.56 39.09
C ASN A 122 -8.01 -6.08 39.09
N GLY A 123 -8.81 -6.72 39.95
CA GLY A 123 -10.22 -6.41 40.12
C GLY A 123 -10.45 -4.98 40.60
N SER A 124 -11.43 -4.31 40.00
CA SER A 124 -12.19 -3.28 40.68
C SER A 124 -13.66 -3.54 40.38
N ALA A 125 -14.37 -3.98 41.40
CA ALA A 125 -15.81 -4.18 41.39
C ALA A 125 -16.51 -2.89 40.94
N TYR A 126 -17.36 -3.01 39.93
CA TYR A 126 -18.28 -1.95 39.55
C TYR A 126 -19.48 -2.03 40.50
N VAL A 127 -19.55 -1.11 41.47
CA VAL A 127 -20.72 -0.92 42.33
C VAL A 127 -21.71 -0.03 41.59
N ASP A 128 -22.91 -0.56 41.40
CA ASP A 128 -24.03 0.08 40.73
C ASP A 128 -24.70 1.06 41.71
N THR A 129 -24.58 2.37 41.47
CA THR A 129 -25.45 3.37 42.11
C THR A 129 -25.86 4.43 41.10
N LYS A 130 -26.96 4.17 40.39
CA LYS A 130 -27.84 5.23 39.91
C LYS A 130 -28.70 5.69 41.09
N THR A 131 -28.67 6.98 41.40
CA THR A 131 -29.82 7.92 41.46
C THR A 131 -29.45 9.12 42.35
N LEU A 132 -29.44 10.35 41.80
CA LEU A 132 -30.20 11.53 42.26
C LEU A 132 -29.62 12.85 41.71
N ASN A 133 -30.55 13.72 41.31
CA ASN A 133 -30.38 15.02 40.68
C ASN A 133 -29.77 16.11 41.58
N SER A 134 -29.05 17.06 40.97
CA SER A 134 -29.41 18.50 40.84
C SER A 134 -28.28 19.53 41.05
N LYS A 135 -28.36 20.60 40.23
CA LYS A 135 -27.95 22.00 40.43
C LYS A 135 -26.46 22.45 40.26
N GLN A 136 -26.28 23.27 39.21
CA GLN A 136 -25.68 24.62 39.18
C GLN A 136 -24.18 24.85 39.51
N THR A 137 -23.37 25.21 38.49
CA THR A 137 -22.81 26.56 38.20
C THR A 137 -21.40 26.54 37.58
N ASN A 138 -21.27 27.37 36.51
CA ASN A 138 -20.13 28.13 35.96
C ASN A 138 -18.67 27.65 36.11
N GLY A 139 -18.02 27.43 34.96
CA GLY A 139 -16.56 27.46 34.84
C GLY A 139 -16.12 27.28 33.37
N SER A 140 -15.56 28.34 32.78
CA SER A 140 -14.99 28.34 31.43
C SER A 140 -13.75 27.45 31.32
N ALA A 141 -13.71 26.56 30.34
CA ALA A 141 -12.47 26.02 29.81
C ALA A 141 -12.67 25.63 28.35
N HIS A 142 -11.69 26.00 27.52
CA HIS A 142 -11.67 25.87 26.07
C HIS A 142 -12.12 24.49 25.59
N ALA A 143 -13.15 24.48 24.73
CA ALA A 143 -13.48 23.33 23.91
C ALA A 143 -12.38 23.15 22.86
N SER A 144 -11.45 22.23 23.10
CA SER A 144 -10.76 21.54 22.02
C SER A 144 -11.81 20.72 21.29
N SER A 145 -12.20 21.18 20.10
CA SER A 145 -13.03 20.42 19.18
C SER A 145 -12.33 19.11 18.87
N GLU A 146 -12.79 18.03 19.48
CA GLU A 146 -12.42 16.66 19.11
C GLU A 146 -12.84 16.45 17.65
N VAL A 147 -11.86 16.48 16.76
CA VAL A 147 -12.02 16.00 15.39
C VAL A 147 -12.20 14.48 15.48
N PRO A 148 -13.21 13.86 14.83
CA PRO A 148 -13.44 12.44 14.94
C PRO A 148 -12.22 11.65 14.49
N ASP A 149 -11.64 10.83 15.38
CA ASP A 149 -10.55 9.92 15.04
C ASP A 149 -11.08 8.85 14.08
N ASN A 150 -10.67 8.96 12.81
CA ASN A 150 -11.22 8.21 11.70
C ASN A 150 -10.62 6.80 11.61
N GLY A 151 -10.58 6.07 12.74
CA GLY A 151 -10.07 4.70 12.82
C GLY A 151 -8.59 4.55 12.45
N LYS A 152 -7.78 5.61 12.59
CA LYS A 152 -6.35 5.54 12.28
C LYS A 152 -5.64 4.79 13.38
N CYS A 153 -5.22 3.57 13.07
CA CYS A 153 -4.43 2.77 13.98
C CYS A 153 -2.99 3.31 14.01
N TYR A 154 -2.58 3.83 15.17
CA TYR A 154 -1.22 4.29 15.42
C TYR A 154 -0.34 3.09 15.76
N PRO A 155 0.89 3.00 15.23
CA PRO A 155 1.77 1.88 15.52
C PRO A 155 2.19 1.92 17.00
N ASN A 156 1.53 1.12 17.84
CA ASN A 156 2.13 0.69 19.10
C ASN A 156 3.36 -0.17 18.77
N SER A 157 4.39 -0.11 19.61
CA SER A 157 5.74 -0.69 19.42
C SER A 157 5.80 -2.22 19.24
N ASP A 158 4.65 -2.90 19.20
CA ASP A 158 4.57 -4.35 19.12
C ASP A 158 4.52 -4.78 17.64
N SER A 159 5.53 -5.52 17.18
CA SER A 159 5.60 -5.97 15.79
C SER A 159 4.50 -6.99 15.46
N LYS A 160 3.51 -6.61 14.65
CA LYS A 160 2.32 -7.42 14.30
C LYS A 160 2.48 -8.27 13.02
N GLY A 161 3.59 -8.98 12.86
CA GLY A 161 3.85 -9.80 11.68
C GLY A 161 4.39 -9.02 10.48
N GLY A 162 4.63 -9.72 9.37
CA GLY A 162 5.22 -9.18 8.16
C GLY A 162 4.58 -9.68 6.87
N PHE A 163 4.53 -8.78 5.88
CA PHE A 163 3.98 -9.02 4.56
C PHE A 163 5.04 -8.73 3.49
N PHE A 164 5.21 -9.62 2.52
CA PHE A 164 6.13 -9.39 1.39
C PHE A 164 5.34 -8.82 0.21
N ALA A 165 5.65 -7.58 -0.19
CA ALA A 165 4.86 -6.86 -1.19
C ALA A 165 4.91 -7.52 -2.58
N ASP A 166 6.04 -8.11 -2.94
CA ASP A 166 6.27 -8.93 -4.14
C ASP A 166 5.78 -8.26 -5.43
N GLN A 167 6.35 -7.10 -5.77
CA GLN A 167 5.86 -6.28 -6.89
C GLN A 167 5.80 -7.00 -8.25
N PHE A 168 6.53 -8.11 -8.41
CA PHE A 168 6.58 -8.87 -9.66
C PHE A 168 5.39 -9.85 -9.78
N GLU A 169 5.08 -10.57 -8.70
CA GLU A 169 4.03 -11.60 -8.70
C GLU A 169 2.69 -11.11 -8.15
N ASN A 170 2.68 -9.96 -7.45
CA ASN A 170 1.47 -9.44 -6.84
C ASN A 170 0.52 -8.81 -7.87
N MET A 171 -0.65 -9.43 -8.07
CA MET A 171 -1.69 -8.98 -9.00
C MET A 171 -2.26 -7.59 -8.67
N ALA A 172 -2.07 -7.07 -7.45
CA ALA A 172 -2.37 -5.69 -7.11
C ALA A 172 -1.66 -4.69 -8.03
N ASN A 173 -0.44 -5.02 -8.50
CA ASN A 173 0.31 -4.21 -9.45
C ASN A 173 -0.46 -4.02 -10.76
N TYR A 174 -0.91 -5.13 -11.35
CA TYR A 174 -1.74 -5.13 -12.54
C TYR A 174 -3.08 -4.42 -12.29
N ARG A 175 -3.76 -4.74 -11.18
CA ARG A 175 -5.08 -4.19 -10.84
C ARG A 175 -5.07 -2.69 -10.63
N ALA A 176 -4.04 -2.12 -9.98
CA ALA A 176 -3.91 -0.68 -9.80
C ALA A 176 -4.02 0.08 -11.13
N HIS A 177 -3.44 -0.48 -12.20
CA HIS A 177 -3.45 0.14 -13.51
C HIS A 177 -4.71 -0.16 -14.32
N TYR A 178 -5.29 -1.35 -14.16
CA TYR A 178 -6.56 -1.71 -14.78
C TYR A 178 -7.74 -0.91 -14.20
N GLU A 179 -7.76 -0.73 -12.87
CA GLU A 179 -8.87 -0.11 -12.14
C GLU A 179 -8.76 1.41 -12.02
N TRP A 180 -7.54 1.98 -12.13
CA TRP A 180 -7.33 3.43 -12.00
C TRP A 180 -6.70 4.05 -13.24
N THR A 181 -5.44 3.71 -13.54
CA THR A 181 -4.68 4.40 -14.60
C THR A 181 -5.36 4.31 -15.97
N GLY A 182 -5.85 3.14 -16.37
CA GLY A 182 -6.58 2.93 -17.62
C GLY A 182 -7.85 3.78 -17.73
N PRO A 183 -8.79 3.67 -16.78
CA PRO A 183 -10.00 4.49 -16.73
C PRO A 183 -9.73 5.99 -16.74
N GLU A 184 -8.71 6.46 -16.00
CA GLU A 184 -8.33 7.86 -16.01
C GLU A 184 -7.88 8.33 -17.39
N ILE A 185 -7.02 7.57 -18.07
CA ILE A 185 -6.56 7.89 -19.43
C ILE A 185 -7.76 7.95 -20.39
N TRP A 186 -8.64 6.95 -20.33
CA TRP A 186 -9.82 6.90 -21.19
C TRP A 186 -10.74 8.11 -20.98
N LYS A 187 -11.04 8.43 -19.73
CA LYS A 187 -11.87 9.58 -19.35
C LYS A 187 -11.24 10.90 -19.78
N GLN A 188 -9.95 11.09 -19.48
CA GLN A 188 -9.22 12.34 -19.79
C GLN A 188 -9.08 12.59 -21.29
N THR A 189 -8.98 11.53 -22.09
CA THR A 189 -8.96 11.60 -23.56
C THR A 189 -10.34 11.58 -24.19
N LYS A 190 -11.41 11.52 -23.39
CA LYS A 190 -12.81 11.40 -23.87
C LYS A 190 -12.99 10.23 -24.84
N GLY A 191 -12.27 9.12 -24.62
CA GLY A 191 -12.32 7.92 -25.45
C GLY A 191 -11.59 8.01 -26.80
N THR A 192 -10.77 9.04 -27.03
CA THR A 192 -10.07 9.28 -28.31
C THR A 192 -8.62 8.79 -28.34
N VAL A 193 -8.23 7.95 -27.38
CA VAL A 193 -6.86 7.39 -27.32
C VAL A 193 -6.66 6.36 -28.44
N HIS A 194 -5.68 6.62 -29.31
CA HIS A 194 -5.34 5.73 -30.44
C HIS A 194 -4.16 4.82 -30.16
N ALA A 195 -3.23 5.28 -29.32
CA ALA A 195 -2.03 4.55 -28.96
C ALA A 195 -1.69 4.78 -27.48
N PHE A 196 -1.22 3.73 -26.82
CA PHE A 196 -0.66 3.78 -25.48
C PHE A 196 0.72 3.14 -25.52
N VAL A 197 1.72 3.85 -24.99
CA VAL A 197 3.12 3.41 -24.97
C VAL A 197 3.64 3.54 -23.54
N ALA A 198 4.26 2.47 -23.04
CA ALA A 198 4.87 2.42 -21.73
C ALA A 198 6.09 1.50 -21.74
N ALA A 199 7.14 1.86 -21.00
CA ALA A 199 8.25 0.96 -20.71
C ALA A 199 7.81 -0.16 -19.75
N ALA A 200 8.40 -1.34 -19.87
CA ALA A 200 8.10 -2.49 -19.02
C ALA A 200 9.25 -2.78 -18.05
N GLY A 201 8.96 -2.65 -16.75
CA GLY A 201 9.76 -3.25 -15.68
C GLY A 201 9.08 -4.53 -15.21
N THR A 202 8.20 -4.43 -14.21
CA THR A 202 7.34 -5.54 -13.74
C THR A 202 6.22 -5.90 -14.73
N GLY A 203 5.98 -5.09 -15.77
CA GLY A 203 4.89 -5.28 -16.74
C GLY A 203 3.50 -4.83 -16.29
N GLY A 204 3.28 -4.51 -15.01
CA GLY A 204 1.95 -4.17 -14.48
C GLY A 204 1.27 -2.99 -15.18
N THR A 205 2.00 -1.90 -15.44
CA THR A 205 1.46 -0.70 -16.09
C THR A 205 1.00 -0.97 -17.52
N ILE A 206 1.85 -1.60 -18.34
CA ILE A 206 1.48 -1.91 -19.72
C ILE A 206 0.35 -2.93 -19.78
N ALA A 207 0.38 -3.97 -18.93
CA ALA A 207 -0.64 -5.00 -18.91
C ALA A 207 -2.02 -4.46 -18.45
N GLY A 208 -2.07 -3.77 -17.32
CA GLY A 208 -3.32 -3.26 -16.74
C GLY A 208 -4.00 -2.22 -17.62
N VAL A 209 -3.24 -1.21 -18.07
CA VAL A 209 -3.79 -0.16 -18.96
C VAL A 209 -4.24 -0.75 -20.29
N SER A 210 -3.41 -1.60 -20.91
CA SER A 210 -3.75 -2.18 -22.22
C SER A 210 -5.01 -3.05 -22.15
N ARG A 211 -5.17 -3.84 -21.07
CA ARG A 211 -6.39 -4.64 -20.91
C ARG A 211 -7.63 -3.75 -20.80
N TYR A 212 -7.57 -2.68 -20.00
CA TYR A 212 -8.70 -1.77 -19.84
C TYR A 212 -9.08 -1.09 -21.17
N LEU A 213 -8.09 -0.49 -21.85
CA LEU A 213 -8.33 0.21 -23.12
C LEU A 213 -8.88 -0.73 -24.20
N LYS A 214 -8.40 -1.97 -24.26
CA LYS A 214 -8.90 -2.97 -25.22
C LYS A 214 -10.39 -3.25 -25.01
N VAL A 215 -10.85 -3.38 -23.76
CA VAL A 215 -12.27 -3.59 -23.44
C VAL A 215 -13.12 -2.40 -23.89
N CYS A 216 -12.69 -1.16 -23.62
CA CYS A 216 -13.43 0.04 -24.01
C CYS A 216 -13.52 0.24 -25.54
N MET A 217 -12.42 -0.01 -26.26
CA MET A 217 -12.40 0.10 -27.72
C MET A 217 -13.28 -0.98 -28.37
N LEU A 218 -13.28 -2.20 -27.83
CA LEU A 218 -14.21 -3.27 -28.25
C LEU A 218 -15.68 -2.87 -28.01
N ILE A 219 -15.98 -2.21 -26.89
CA ILE A 219 -17.33 -1.69 -26.62
C ILE A 219 -17.71 -0.59 -27.61
N ILE A 220 -16.80 0.30 -28.02
CA ILE A 220 -17.09 1.29 -29.09
C ILE A 220 -17.35 0.59 -30.43
N VAL A 221 -16.54 -0.42 -30.80
CA VAL A 221 -16.77 -1.18 -32.04
C VAL A 221 -18.13 -1.89 -31.96
N PHE A 222 -18.47 -2.49 -30.83
CA PHE A 222 -19.77 -3.17 -30.66
C PHE A 222 -20.96 -2.20 -30.62
N LEU A 223 -20.81 -1.03 -29.98
CA LEU A 223 -21.82 0.05 -29.98
C LEU A 223 -21.99 0.67 -31.37
N LEU A 224 -20.91 0.83 -32.15
CA LEU A 224 -20.98 1.26 -33.54
C LEU A 224 -21.63 0.19 -34.44
N TYR A 225 -21.44 -1.10 -34.14
CA TYR A 225 -22.10 -2.20 -34.85
C TYR A 225 -23.58 -2.40 -34.46
N MET A 226 -24.04 -1.88 -33.31
CA MET A 226 -25.43 -2.00 -32.87
C MET A 226 -26.39 -0.94 -33.44
N PHE A 227 -25.91 0.01 -34.26
CA PHE A 227 -26.76 1.09 -34.81
C PHE A 227 -27.15 0.94 -36.29
N SER A 228 -26.88 -0.19 -36.95
CA SER A 228 -27.12 -0.37 -38.39
C SER A 228 -28.30 -1.30 -38.76
N SER A 229 -29.28 -1.53 -37.89
CA SER A 229 -30.42 -2.43 -38.20
C SER A 229 -31.81 -1.87 -37.87
N TRP A 230 -31.99 -0.55 -37.92
CA TRP A 230 -33.31 0.06 -37.76
C TRP A 230 -33.58 1.20 -38.75
N VAL A 231 -33.28 0.97 -40.03
CA VAL A 231 -33.93 1.64 -41.17
C VAL A 231 -33.90 0.66 -42.35
N ASN A 232 -34.94 -0.17 -42.48
CA ASN A 232 -35.52 -0.70 -43.73
C ASN A 232 -36.68 -1.64 -43.39
#